data_AF-A0A3M1FTK2-F1
#
_entry.id   AF-A0A3M1FTK2-F1
#
_cell.length_a   1.000
_cell.length_b   1.000
_cell.length_c   1.000
_cell.angle_alpha   90.00
_cell.angle_beta   90.00
_cell.angle_gamma   90.00
#
_symmetry.space_group_name_H-M   'P 1'
#
loop_
_entity.id
_entity.type
_entity.pdbx_description
1 polymer ?
#
loop_
_entity_poly.entity_id
_entity_poly.type
_entity_poly.pdbx_seq_one_letter_code
_entity_poly.pdbx_strand_id
1 'polypeptide(L)'
;FIRHLLDKYDEELPCIWAAVEVMSLGQISRWYADLNARRDRKVIADEYGMDERVLRSFLHHLTTVRNLCAHHARLWNREFTFTPRLPRRPAHLARSLNAAAPRRMYNTLTMTAYLLDIICPGHHFRHRLLGLMEKHHIAPGAMGFPKGWRNLPVWKEATQ
;
A
#
# COMPACT_ATOMS: atom_id res chain seq x y z
N PHE A 1 23.22 5.82 -10.09
CA PHE A 1 22.62 4.65 -10.75
C PHE A 1 22.57 4.79 -12.28
N ILE A 2 22.17 5.94 -12.87
CA ILE A 2 22.15 6.12 -14.34
C ILE A 2 23.51 5.83 -15.00
N ARG A 3 24.62 6.33 -14.44
CA ARG A 3 25.97 5.99 -14.94
C ARG A 3 26.23 4.48 -14.90
N HIS A 4 25.92 3.83 -13.77
CA HIS A 4 26.04 2.38 -13.63
C HIS A 4 25.18 1.60 -14.65
N LEU A 5 24.01 2.13 -15.02
CA LEU A 5 23.17 1.54 -16.06
C LEU A 5 23.86 1.61 -17.43
N LEU A 6 24.32 2.81 -17.82
CA LEU A 6 24.98 3.07 -19.09
C LEU A 6 26.32 2.30 -19.22
N ASP A 7 27.04 2.10 -18.12
CA ASP A 7 28.32 1.40 -18.12
C ASP A 7 28.15 -0.14 -18.16
N LYS A 8 26.99 -0.67 -17.72
CA LYS A 8 26.78 -2.12 -17.52
C LYS A 8 25.84 -2.75 -18.56
N TYR A 9 24.94 -1.98 -19.16
CA TYR A 9 23.92 -2.48 -20.09
C TYR A 9 24.01 -1.73 -21.42
N ASP A 10 24.05 -2.47 -22.52
CA ASP A 10 24.17 -1.95 -23.90
C ASP A 10 22.80 -1.97 -24.64
N GLU A 11 21.70 -1.88 -23.88
CA GLU A 11 20.33 -1.87 -24.41
C GLU A 11 19.91 -0.43 -24.75
N GLU A 12 19.25 -0.24 -25.90
CA GLU A 12 18.80 1.09 -26.37
C GLU A 12 17.78 1.76 -25.43
N LEU A 13 16.99 0.95 -24.72
CA LEU A 13 16.04 1.41 -23.72
C LEU A 13 16.45 0.92 -22.32
N PRO A 14 16.26 1.74 -21.26
CA PRO A 14 16.56 1.31 -19.92
C PRO A 14 15.68 0.13 -19.53
N CYS A 15 16.29 -0.91 -18.95
CA CYS A 15 15.56 -1.99 -18.33
C CYS A 15 14.60 -1.49 -17.25
N ILE A 16 13.54 -2.26 -17.00
CA ILE A 16 12.37 -1.76 -16.29
C ILE A 16 12.66 -1.23 -14.87
N TRP A 17 13.58 -1.87 -14.14
CA TRP A 17 13.91 -1.42 -12.78
C TRP A 17 14.50 -0.01 -12.79
N ALA A 18 15.26 0.36 -13.82
CA ALA A 18 15.89 1.67 -13.94
C ALA A 18 14.87 2.75 -14.33
N ALA A 19 13.90 2.39 -15.17
CA ALA A 19 12.78 3.28 -15.48
C ALA A 19 11.90 3.53 -14.24
N VAL A 20 11.62 2.50 -13.45
CA VAL A 20 10.82 2.63 -12.21
C VAL A 20 11.54 3.49 -11.17
N GLU A 21 12.87 3.45 -11.10
CA GLU A 21 13.67 4.27 -10.16
C GLU A 21 13.48 5.79 -10.37
N VAL A 22 13.25 6.24 -11.61
CA VAL A 22 13.00 7.66 -11.92
C VAL A 22 11.52 8.04 -11.87
N MET A 23 10.62 7.05 -11.82
CA MET A 23 9.19 7.30 -11.78
C MET A 23 8.73 7.66 -10.37
N SER A 24 7.92 8.71 -10.26
CA SER A 24 7.12 8.95 -9.05
C SER A 24 6.09 7.83 -8.85
N LEU A 25 5.66 7.63 -7.61
CA LEU A 25 4.57 6.69 -7.28
C LEU A 25 3.29 6.99 -8.09
N GLY A 26 3.00 8.26 -8.37
CA GLY A 26 1.86 8.65 -9.20
C GLY A 26 2.01 8.25 -10.67
N GLN A 27 3.23 8.28 -11.22
CA GLN A 27 3.50 7.75 -12.56
C GLN A 27 3.34 6.23 -12.57
N ILE A 28 3.84 5.52 -11.56
CA ILE A 28 3.65 4.06 -11.44
C ILE A 28 2.17 3.71 -11.36
N SER A 29 1.39 4.44 -10.55
CA SER A 29 -0.05 4.23 -10.42
C SER A 29 -0.80 4.45 -11.74
N ARG A 30 -0.44 5.46 -12.52
CA ARG A 30 -1.03 5.69 -13.86
C ARG A 30 -0.60 4.62 -14.84
N TRP A 31 0.69 4.31 -14.88
CA TRP A 31 1.24 3.33 -15.80
C TRP A 31 0.60 1.96 -15.64
N TYR A 32 0.40 1.48 -14.40
CA TYR A 32 -0.37 0.27 -14.14
C TYR A 32 -1.83 0.38 -14.59
N ALA A 33 -2.49 1.53 -14.39
CA ALA A 33 -3.87 1.76 -14.82
C ALA A 33 -4.03 1.80 -16.34
N ASP A 34 -3.00 2.27 -17.05
CA ASP A 34 -2.97 2.51 -18.49
C ASP A 34 -2.50 1.29 -19.29
N LEU A 35 -2.05 0.21 -18.63
CA LEU A 35 -1.79 -1.08 -19.28
C LEU A 35 -3.04 -1.51 -20.06
N ASN A 36 -2.96 -1.57 -21.39
CA ASN A 36 -4.13 -1.79 -22.25
C ASN A 36 -4.79 -3.15 -21.97
N ALA A 37 -3.99 -4.22 -21.90
CA ALA A 37 -4.50 -5.55 -21.65
C ALA A 37 -4.86 -5.75 -20.17
N ARG A 38 -6.14 -6.06 -19.93
CA ARG A 38 -6.61 -6.48 -18.59
C ARG A 38 -5.83 -7.69 -18.05
N ARG A 39 -5.38 -8.57 -18.95
CA ARG A 39 -4.57 -9.74 -18.59
C ARG A 39 -3.30 -9.32 -17.83
N ASP A 40 -2.59 -8.31 -18.29
CA ASP A 40 -1.33 -7.88 -17.70
C ASP A 40 -1.54 -7.31 -16.30
N ARG A 41 -2.55 -6.43 -16.14
CA ARG A 41 -2.95 -5.93 -14.82
C ARG A 41 -3.34 -7.06 -13.87
N LYS A 42 -4.03 -8.08 -14.39
CA LYS A 42 -4.43 -9.26 -13.61
C LYS A 42 -3.21 -10.05 -13.14
N VAL A 43 -2.25 -10.35 -14.03
CA VAL A 43 -1.03 -11.07 -13.65
C VAL A 43 -0.31 -10.35 -12.50
N ILE A 44 -0.13 -9.03 -12.64
CA ILE A 44 0.50 -8.22 -11.59
C ILE A 44 -0.31 -8.24 -10.29
N ALA A 45 -1.64 -8.16 -10.35
CA ALA A 45 -2.48 -8.16 -9.15
C ALA A 45 -2.55 -9.52 -8.44
N ASP A 46 -2.41 -10.61 -9.20
CA ASP A 46 -2.41 -11.96 -8.66
C ASP A 46 -1.13 -12.25 -7.85
N GLU A 47 0.00 -11.61 -8.13
CA GLU A 47 1.20 -11.61 -7.25
C GLU A 47 0.88 -11.11 -5.83
N TYR A 48 -0.09 -10.21 -5.71
CA TYR A 48 -0.58 -9.71 -4.42
C TYR A 48 -1.87 -10.41 -3.96
N GLY A 49 -2.29 -11.48 -4.62
CA GLY A 49 -3.48 -12.26 -4.28
C GLY A 49 -4.82 -11.51 -4.40
N MET A 50 -4.88 -10.39 -5.12
CA MET A 50 -6.06 -9.51 -5.18
C MET A 50 -6.57 -9.26 -6.61
N ASP A 51 -7.77 -8.70 -6.74
CA ASP A 51 -8.34 -8.33 -8.04
C ASP A 51 -7.65 -7.10 -8.62
N GLU A 52 -7.45 -7.08 -9.94
CA GLU A 52 -6.77 -5.98 -10.65
C GLU A 52 -7.41 -4.61 -10.39
N ARG A 53 -8.74 -4.56 -10.23
CA ARG A 53 -9.48 -3.32 -9.96
C ARG A 53 -9.26 -2.86 -8.52
N VAL A 54 -9.04 -3.79 -7.59
CA VAL A 54 -8.70 -3.47 -6.20
C VAL A 54 -7.29 -2.90 -6.13
N LEU A 55 -6.31 -3.57 -6.75
CA LEU A 55 -4.93 -3.06 -6.79
C LEU A 55 -4.87 -1.69 -7.47
N ARG A 56 -5.54 -1.52 -8.62
CA ARG A 56 -5.64 -0.23 -9.33
C ARG A 56 -6.19 0.86 -8.42
N SER A 57 -7.31 0.57 -7.75
CA SER A 57 -7.94 1.52 -6.83
C SER A 57 -7.04 1.87 -5.66
N PHE A 58 -6.30 0.90 -5.13
CA PHE A 58 -5.43 1.10 -3.99
C PHE A 58 -4.16 1.89 -4.35
N LEU A 59 -3.53 1.64 -5.51
CA LEU A 59 -2.38 2.42 -5.98
C LEU A 59 -2.71 3.90 -6.17
N HIS A 60 -3.89 4.19 -6.71
CA HIS A 60 -4.38 5.57 -6.82
C HIS A 60 -4.60 6.23 -5.45
N HIS A 61 -5.22 5.50 -4.52
CA HIS A 61 -5.39 5.94 -3.14
C HIS A 61 -4.04 6.21 -2.46
N LEU A 62 -3.10 5.29 -2.57
CA LEU A 62 -1.78 5.38 -1.96
C LEU A 62 -0.98 6.57 -2.50
N THR A 63 -1.12 6.88 -3.80
CA THR A 63 -0.57 8.11 -4.40
C THR A 63 -1.14 9.36 -3.71
N THR A 64 -2.45 9.39 -3.47
CA THR A 64 -3.11 10.50 -2.77
C THR A 64 -2.61 10.62 -1.32
N VAL A 65 -2.50 9.51 -0.59
CA VAL A 65 -1.97 9.50 0.78
C VAL A 65 -0.53 9.98 0.82
N ARG A 66 0.33 9.49 -0.09
CA ARG A 66 1.72 9.94 -0.19
C ARG A 66 1.83 11.44 -0.46
N ASN A 67 1.00 11.97 -1.35
CA ASN A 67 1.01 13.41 -1.65
C ASN A 67 0.57 14.24 -0.44
N LEU A 68 -0.43 13.77 0.32
CA LEU A 68 -0.78 14.40 1.60
C LEU A 68 0.41 14.41 2.57
N CYS A 69 1.18 13.32 2.68
CA CYS A 69 2.41 13.30 3.48
C CYS A 69 3.41 14.36 3.00
N ALA A 70 3.64 14.44 1.68
CA ALA A 70 4.60 15.37 1.08
C ALA A 70 4.22 16.84 1.25
N HIS A 71 2.92 17.12 1.38
CA HIS A 71 2.40 18.46 1.71
C HIS A 71 2.22 18.66 3.23
N HIS A 72 2.81 17.80 4.07
CA HIS A 72 2.72 17.87 5.53
C HIS A 72 1.29 17.91 6.06
N ALA A 73 0.33 17.35 5.32
CA ALA A 73 -1.06 17.32 5.72
C ALA A 73 -1.31 16.27 6.80
N ARG A 74 -2.27 16.56 7.68
CA ARG A 74 -2.69 15.63 8.74
C ARG A 74 -3.36 14.39 8.13
N LEU A 75 -2.87 13.20 8.50
CA LEU A 75 -3.50 11.90 8.20
C LEU A 75 -4.31 11.34 9.37
N TRP A 76 -3.89 11.68 10.59
CA TRP A 76 -4.57 11.29 11.82
C TRP A 76 -6.00 11.86 11.88
N ASN A 77 -6.98 11.03 12.24
CA ASN A 77 -8.39 11.43 12.38
C ASN A 77 -8.94 12.16 11.14
N ARG A 78 -8.52 11.73 9.95
CA ARG A 78 -8.96 12.25 8.66
C ARG A 78 -9.86 11.25 7.95
N GLU A 79 -10.82 11.76 7.20
CA GLU A 79 -11.49 11.01 6.14
C GLU A 79 -10.91 11.39 4.77
N PHE A 80 -10.56 10.39 3.98
CA PHE A 80 -10.11 10.58 2.60
C PHE A 80 -11.30 10.82 1.66
N THR A 81 -11.14 11.73 0.71
CA THR A 81 -12.15 12.01 -0.32
C THR A 81 -12.34 10.82 -1.24
N PHE A 82 -11.23 10.17 -1.63
CA PHE A 82 -11.26 8.95 -2.40
C PHE A 82 -11.44 7.75 -1.46
N THR A 83 -12.40 6.87 -1.78
CA THR A 83 -12.63 5.63 -1.04
C THR A 83 -12.04 4.47 -1.83
N PRO A 84 -10.95 3.83 -1.36
CA PRO A 84 -10.38 2.69 -2.06
C PRO A 84 -11.33 1.49 -2.01
N ARG A 85 -11.34 0.70 -3.10
CA ARG A 85 -12.03 -0.60 -3.11
C ARG A 85 -11.35 -1.54 -2.12
N LEU A 86 -12.15 -2.20 -1.27
CA LEU A 86 -11.63 -3.18 -0.32
C LEU A 86 -11.58 -4.58 -0.98
N PRO A 87 -10.45 -5.31 -0.85
CA PRO A 87 -10.36 -6.68 -1.31
C PRO A 87 -11.30 -7.60 -0.54
N ARG A 88 -11.85 -8.59 -1.26
CA ARG A 88 -12.55 -9.75 -0.68
C ARG A 88 -11.67 -10.98 -0.57
N ARG A 89 -10.48 -10.94 -1.20
CA ARG A 89 -9.46 -11.98 -1.19
C ARG A 89 -8.06 -11.34 -1.08
N PRO A 90 -7.09 -12.01 -0.43
CA PRO A 90 -7.25 -13.26 0.31
C PRO A 90 -8.07 -13.08 1.61
N ALA A 91 -8.62 -14.16 2.16
CA ALA A 91 -9.57 -14.10 3.28
C ALA A 91 -8.97 -13.46 4.54
N HIS A 92 -7.69 -13.67 4.81
CA HIS A 92 -7.01 -13.09 5.98
C HIS A 92 -6.89 -11.55 5.89
N LEU A 93 -6.64 -11.02 4.68
CA LEU A 93 -6.67 -9.58 4.42
C LEU A 93 -8.09 -9.03 4.53
N ALA A 94 -9.05 -9.67 3.87
CA ALA A 94 -10.45 -9.25 3.89
C ALA A 94 -11.00 -9.16 5.32
N ARG A 95 -10.69 -10.14 6.17
CA ARG A 95 -11.05 -10.17 7.60
C ARG A 95 -10.37 -9.08 8.43
N SER A 96 -9.24 -8.55 7.96
CA SER A 96 -8.49 -7.53 8.69
C SER A 96 -8.95 -6.11 8.36
N LEU A 97 -9.80 -5.91 7.34
CA LEU A 97 -10.26 -4.59 6.92
C LEU A 97 -11.53 -4.17 7.66
N ASN A 98 -11.71 -2.86 7.82
CA ASN A 98 -12.89 -2.27 8.45
C ASN A 98 -13.80 -1.62 7.40
N ALA A 99 -14.82 -2.36 6.97
CA ALA A 99 -15.81 -1.86 6.00
C ALA A 99 -16.72 -0.76 6.57
N ALA A 100 -16.85 -0.63 7.89
CA ALA A 100 -17.65 0.41 8.53
C ALA A 100 -16.94 1.78 8.54
N ALA A 101 -15.63 1.82 8.32
CA ALA A 101 -14.82 3.04 8.28
C ALA A 101 -13.93 3.10 7.02
N PRO A 102 -14.51 3.01 5.81
CA PRO A 102 -13.74 2.76 4.58
C PRO A 102 -12.82 3.92 4.18
N ARG A 103 -13.16 5.14 4.63
CA ARG A 103 -12.43 6.39 4.34
C ARG A 103 -11.42 6.77 5.43
N ARG A 104 -11.29 5.98 6.48
CA ARG A 104 -10.35 6.26 7.59
C ARG A 104 -8.98 5.61 7.32
N MET A 105 -7.97 6.09 8.03
CA MET A 105 -6.57 5.67 7.83
C MET A 105 -6.32 4.18 8.03
N TYR A 106 -7.10 3.51 8.87
CA TYR A 106 -6.92 2.09 9.22
C TYR A 106 -6.80 1.15 8.00
N ASN A 107 -7.70 1.26 7.03
CA ASN A 107 -7.66 0.37 5.86
C ASN A 107 -6.44 0.65 4.99
N THR A 108 -5.99 1.91 4.94
CA THR A 108 -4.75 2.27 4.24
C THR A 108 -3.56 1.58 4.90
N LEU A 109 -3.43 1.69 6.22
CA LEU A 109 -2.33 1.08 6.99
C LEU A 109 -2.35 -0.45 6.90
N THR A 110 -3.53 -1.05 6.99
CA THR A 110 -3.72 -2.51 6.87
C THR A 110 -3.31 -3.01 5.48
N MET A 111 -3.78 -2.34 4.43
CA MET A 111 -3.41 -2.69 3.05
C MET A 111 -1.92 -2.48 2.79
N THR A 112 -1.32 -1.40 3.29
CA THR A 112 0.13 -1.16 3.18
C THR A 112 0.93 -2.24 3.91
N ALA A 113 0.54 -2.61 5.13
CA ALA A 113 1.20 -3.68 5.88
C ALA A 113 1.13 -5.03 5.13
N TYR A 114 -0.03 -5.35 4.55
CA TYR A 114 -0.21 -6.55 3.73
C TYR A 114 0.67 -6.56 2.48
N LEU A 115 0.72 -5.44 1.73
CA LEU A 115 1.59 -5.37 0.55
C LEU A 115 3.06 -5.51 0.93
N LEU A 116 3.47 -4.92 2.06
CA LEU A 116 4.83 -5.04 2.55
C LEU A 116 5.19 -6.47 2.98
N ASP A 117 4.26 -7.28 3.49
CA ASP A 117 4.51 -8.71 3.78
C ASP A 117 4.97 -9.47 2.53
N ILE A 118 4.45 -9.08 1.36
CA ILE A 118 4.75 -9.72 0.08
C ILE A 118 6.02 -9.12 -0.52
N ILE A 119 6.15 -7.79 -0.52
CA ILE A 119 7.25 -7.08 -1.17
C ILE A 119 8.56 -7.19 -0.37
N CYS A 120 8.48 -7.12 0.95
CA CYS A 120 9.62 -7.08 1.85
C CYS A 120 9.33 -7.90 3.12
N PRO A 121 9.43 -9.24 3.03
CA PRO A 121 9.32 -10.10 4.20
C PRO A 121 10.27 -9.63 5.30
N GLY A 122 9.78 -9.50 6.53
CA GLY A 122 10.57 -8.99 7.66
C GLY A 122 10.62 -7.46 7.81
N HIS A 123 9.82 -6.71 7.06
CA HIS A 123 9.75 -5.26 7.22
C HIS A 123 9.42 -4.82 8.66
N HIS A 124 9.94 -3.66 9.07
CA HIS A 124 9.65 -3.10 10.41
C HIS A 124 8.42 -2.18 10.45
N PHE A 125 7.63 -2.09 9.38
CA PHE A 125 6.51 -1.13 9.27
C PHE A 125 5.51 -1.23 10.42
N ARG A 126 5.00 -2.44 10.74
CA ARG A 126 4.04 -2.64 11.84
C ARG A 126 4.63 -2.17 13.16
N HIS A 127 5.80 -2.69 13.53
CA HIS A 127 6.47 -2.36 14.78
C HIS A 127 6.70 -0.84 14.93
N ARG A 128 7.22 -0.19 13.88
CA ARG A 128 7.44 1.28 13.88
C ARG A 128 6.14 2.06 13.99
N LEU A 129 5.09 1.65 13.27
CA LEU A 129 3.78 2.29 13.35
C LEU A 129 3.21 2.17 14.76
N LEU A 130 3.22 0.98 15.34
CA LEU A 130 2.68 0.73 16.68
C LEU A 130 3.49 1.48 17.75
N GLY A 131 4.82 1.51 17.64
CA GLY A 131 5.67 2.29 18.53
C GLY A 131 5.42 3.80 18.44
N LEU A 132 5.15 4.34 17.25
CA LEU A 132 4.75 5.75 17.09
C LEU A 132 3.37 6.02 17.72
N MET A 133 2.43 5.09 17.54
CA MET A 133 1.10 5.20 18.13
C MET A 133 1.17 5.21 19.66
N GLU A 134 1.98 4.31 20.24
CA GLU A 134 2.19 4.24 21.68
C GLU A 134 2.90 5.49 22.21
N LYS A 135 4.04 5.86 21.61
CA LYS A 135 4.83 7.04 21.99
C LYS A 135 4.00 8.33 22.04
N HIS A 136 3.08 8.49 21.09
CA HIS A 136 2.25 9.70 20.97
C HIS A 136 0.83 9.54 21.53
N HIS A 137 0.55 8.48 22.30
CA HIS A 137 -0.74 8.23 22.98
C HIS A 137 -1.94 8.36 22.03
N ILE A 138 -1.76 7.82 20.84
CA ILE A 138 -2.67 7.90 19.71
C ILE A 138 -3.86 6.95 19.94
N ALA A 139 -5.06 7.50 20.07
CA ALA A 139 -6.32 6.75 20.17
C ALA A 139 -6.73 6.00 18.87
N PRO A 140 -6.53 4.67 18.72
CA PRO A 140 -6.64 3.98 17.43
C PRO A 140 -8.03 4.11 16.78
N GLY A 141 -9.09 4.21 17.59
CA GLY A 141 -10.46 4.40 17.10
C GLY A 141 -10.64 5.64 16.23
N ALA A 142 -9.91 6.73 16.49
CA ALA A 142 -9.97 7.96 15.67
C ALA A 142 -9.45 7.74 14.23
N MET A 143 -8.56 6.75 14.04
CA MET A 143 -8.08 6.32 12.72
C MET A 143 -8.94 5.22 12.09
N GLY A 144 -10.04 4.82 12.73
CA GLY A 144 -10.93 3.76 12.25
C GLY A 144 -10.45 2.34 12.58
N PHE A 145 -9.53 2.17 13.53
CA PHE A 145 -9.15 0.83 13.98
C PHE A 145 -10.34 0.17 14.70
N PRO A 146 -10.76 -1.03 14.29
CA PRO A 146 -11.86 -1.73 14.95
C PRO A 146 -11.45 -2.23 16.35
N LYS A 147 -12.43 -2.55 17.20
CA LYS A 147 -12.15 -3.21 18.48
C LYS A 147 -11.45 -4.55 18.23
N GLY A 148 -10.45 -4.87 19.05
CA GLY A 148 -9.68 -6.12 18.90
C GLY A 148 -8.79 -6.20 17.66
N TRP A 149 -8.48 -5.07 17.00
CA TRP A 149 -7.69 -5.04 15.77
C TRP A 149 -6.33 -5.76 15.88
N ARG A 150 -5.70 -5.77 17.06
CA ARG A 150 -4.44 -6.49 17.32
C ARG A 150 -4.54 -8.00 17.08
N ASN A 151 -5.74 -8.57 17.17
CA ASN A 151 -5.99 -9.99 16.94
C ASN A 151 -6.34 -10.31 15.47
N LEU A 152 -6.41 -9.30 14.61
CA LEU A 152 -6.72 -9.51 13.19
C LEU A 152 -5.51 -10.08 12.44
N PRO A 153 -5.72 -10.92 11.42
CA PRO A 153 -4.64 -11.64 10.76
C PRO A 153 -3.46 -10.78 10.29
N VAL A 154 -3.71 -9.61 9.70
CA VAL A 154 -2.64 -8.71 9.23
C VAL A 154 -1.87 -8.06 10.39
N TRP A 155 -2.47 -7.96 11.57
CA TRP A 155 -1.88 -7.25 12.73
C TRP A 155 -1.35 -8.17 13.82
N LYS A 156 -1.67 -9.47 13.75
CA LYS A 156 -0.98 -10.48 14.55
C LYS A 156 0.47 -10.51 14.08
N GLU A 157 1.39 -10.12 14.96
CA GLU A 157 2.81 -10.32 14.71
C GLU A 157 3.02 -11.80 14.38
N ALA A 158 3.76 -12.09 13.31
CA ALA A 158 4.41 -13.38 13.20
C ALA A 158 5.37 -13.40 14.40
N THR A 159 4.98 -14.09 15.46
CA THR A 159 5.85 -14.38 16.59
C THR A 159 7.16 -14.90 15.99
N GLN A 160 8.22 -14.11 16.08
CA GLN A 160 9.58 -14.61 15.88
C GLN A 160 9.94 -15.48 17.07
#